data_AF-A0A375J5V0-F1
#
_entry.id   AF-A0A375J5V0-F1
#
_cell.length_a   1.000
_cell.length_b   1.000
_cell.length_c   1.000
_cell.angle_alpha   90.00
_cell.angle_beta   90.00
_cell.angle_gamma   90.00
#
_symmetry.space_group_name_H-M   'P 1'
#
loop_
_entity.id
_entity.type
_entity.pdbx_description
1 polymer ?
#
loop_
_entity_poly.entity_id
_entity_poly.type
_entity_poly.pdbx_seq_one_letter_code
_entity_poly.pdbx_strand_id
1 'polypeptide(L)'
;MSGIYDPSNALAVDQAAIAGSWKQNGFAMQIDDAGNVTGSYTSGTRVCNLQGTATLASPGSAKNLYAVTIIAQASTQPGTTGCALSTGIPHNGFAALRLMPANGSLVVNSSTRYVRTLVMGASTGTGGYFTTQMSRQSVQ
;
A
#
# COMPACT_ATOMS: atom_id res chain seq x y z
N MET A 1 -27.53 -13.30 -10.32
CA MET A 1 -27.36 -11.98 -9.67
C MET A 1 -26.09 -11.35 -10.23
N SER A 2 -26.23 -10.43 -11.17
CA SER A 2 -25.11 -9.67 -11.73
C SER A 2 -24.79 -8.56 -10.73
N GLY A 3 -23.60 -8.59 -10.13
CA GLY A 3 -23.14 -7.50 -9.28
C GLY A 3 -23.02 -6.25 -10.14
N ILE A 4 -23.87 -5.26 -9.89
CA ILE A 4 -23.81 -3.96 -10.56
C ILE A 4 -22.45 -3.35 -10.20
N TYR A 5 -21.60 -3.22 -11.22
CA TYR A 5 -20.32 -2.54 -11.13
C TYR A 5 -20.57 -1.05 -10.86
N ASP A 6 -20.17 -0.57 -9.69
CA ASP A 6 -20.32 0.84 -9.32
C ASP A 6 -19.21 1.68 -10.00
N PRO A 7 -19.55 2.60 -10.92
CA PRO A 7 -18.60 3.46 -11.62
C PRO A 7 -17.84 4.43 -10.68
N SER A 8 -18.31 4.65 -9.45
CA SER A 8 -17.57 5.43 -8.44
C SER A 8 -16.26 4.74 -8.04
N ASN A 9 -16.13 3.42 -8.22
CA ASN A 9 -14.85 2.70 -8.11
C ASN A 9 -13.80 3.11 -9.16
N ALA A 10 -14.23 3.75 -10.25
CA ALA A 10 -13.35 4.13 -11.35
C ALA A 10 -12.91 5.60 -11.31
N LEU A 11 -13.61 6.50 -10.59
CA LEU A 11 -13.45 7.95 -10.85
C LEU A 11 -13.49 8.90 -9.64
N ALA A 12 -13.72 8.44 -8.41
CA ALA A 12 -13.51 9.29 -7.24
C ALA A 12 -12.92 8.48 -6.11
N VAL A 13 -11.67 8.79 -5.77
CA VAL A 13 -11.06 8.23 -4.57
C VAL A 13 -10.86 9.36 -3.57
N ASP A 14 -11.41 9.15 -2.39
CA ASP A 14 -11.19 9.97 -1.21
C ASP A 14 -10.14 9.30 -0.30
N GLN A 15 -9.88 9.89 0.87
CA GLN A 15 -8.95 9.30 1.83
C GLN A 15 -9.36 7.87 2.26
N ALA A 16 -10.67 7.62 2.41
CA ALA A 16 -11.20 6.35 2.86
C ALA A 16 -11.00 5.23 1.80
N ALA A 17 -10.78 5.57 0.53
CA ALA A 17 -10.58 4.59 -0.53
C ALA A 17 -9.35 3.69 -0.34
N ILE A 18 -8.35 4.14 0.41
CA ILE A 18 -7.14 3.36 0.74
C ILE A 18 -7.15 2.75 2.15
N ALA A 19 -8.17 3.03 2.96
CA ALA A 19 -8.30 2.41 4.27
C ALA A 19 -8.40 0.88 4.16
N GLY A 20 -7.84 0.17 5.14
CA GLY A 20 -7.85 -1.29 5.23
C GLY A 20 -6.49 -1.95 5.08
N SER A 21 -6.53 -3.27 4.90
CA SER A 21 -5.35 -4.14 4.88
C SER A 21 -4.81 -4.35 3.48
N TRP A 22 -3.50 -4.20 3.34
CA TRP A 22 -2.75 -4.31 2.09
C TRP A 22 -1.59 -5.27 2.30
N LYS A 23 -1.50 -6.34 1.50
CA LYS A 23 -0.42 -7.32 1.64
C LYS A 23 0.06 -7.81 0.29
N GLN A 24 1.38 -7.85 0.09
CA GLN A 24 2.08 -8.50 -1.02
C GLN A 24 3.60 -8.37 -0.86
N ASN A 25 4.39 -9.28 -1.46
CA ASN A 25 5.85 -9.15 -1.58
C ASN A 25 6.58 -8.85 -0.24
N GLY A 26 6.14 -9.49 0.85
CA GLY A 26 6.71 -9.31 2.19
C GLY A 26 6.20 -8.06 2.92
N PHE A 27 5.49 -7.15 2.26
CA PHE A 27 4.79 -6.05 2.91
C PHE A 27 3.43 -6.50 3.43
N ALA A 28 3.12 -6.05 4.64
CA ALA A 28 1.79 -6.12 5.23
C ALA A 28 1.50 -4.81 5.96
N MET A 29 0.64 -3.98 5.37
CA MET A 29 0.27 -2.66 5.90
C MET A 29 -1.21 -2.58 6.24
N GLN A 30 -1.51 -1.81 7.26
CA GLN A 30 -2.84 -1.34 7.61
C GLN A 30 -2.87 0.18 7.50
N ILE A 31 -3.87 0.68 6.80
CA ILE A 31 -4.13 2.12 6.66
C ILE A 31 -5.48 2.39 7.32
N ASP A 32 -5.54 3.33 8.26
CA ASP A 32 -6.81 3.77 8.85
C ASP A 32 -7.49 4.86 8.00
N ASP A 33 -8.70 5.28 8.40
CA ASP A 33 -9.48 6.28 7.67
C ASP A 33 -8.85 7.68 7.67
N ALA A 34 -7.94 7.97 8.61
CA ALA A 34 -7.16 9.21 8.64
C ALA A 34 -5.88 9.12 7.78
N GLY A 35 -5.56 7.94 7.27
CA GLY A 35 -4.35 7.69 6.50
C GLY A 35 -3.13 7.32 7.34
N ASN A 36 -3.28 7.04 8.64
CA ASN A 36 -2.17 6.52 9.43
C ASN A 36 -1.84 5.09 8.97
N VAL A 37 -0.56 4.83 8.79
CA VAL A 37 -0.04 3.54 8.33
C VAL A 37 0.64 2.83 9.50
N THR A 38 0.30 1.57 9.70
CA THR A 38 1.05 0.62 10.53
C THR A 38 1.31 -0.65 9.74
N GLY A 39 2.32 -1.44 10.11
CA GLY A 39 2.56 -2.71 9.43
C GLY A 39 3.94 -3.29 9.61
N SER A 40 4.28 -4.20 8.70
CA SER A 40 5.60 -4.82 8.64
C SER A 40 6.10 -5.00 7.21
N TYR A 41 7.42 -5.08 7.08
CA TYR A 41 8.08 -5.61 5.88
C TYR A 41 9.04 -6.73 6.27
N THR A 42 8.89 -7.88 5.63
CA THR A 42 9.70 -9.08 5.90
C THR A 42 10.49 -9.47 4.65
N SER A 43 11.81 -9.60 4.81
CA SER A 43 12.73 -10.13 3.81
C SER A 43 13.67 -11.13 4.46
N GLY A 44 13.38 -12.42 4.29
CA GLY A 44 14.06 -13.50 5.04
C GLY A 44 13.86 -13.33 6.55
N THR A 45 14.97 -13.30 7.30
CA THR A 45 14.96 -13.08 8.77
C THR A 45 14.99 -11.59 9.14
N ARG A 46 15.05 -10.67 8.17
CA ARG A 46 14.97 -9.23 8.43
C ARG A 46 13.51 -8.79 8.45
N VAL A 47 13.07 -8.22 9.56
CA VAL A 47 11.70 -7.74 9.77
C VAL A 47 11.75 -6.29 10.19
N CYS A 48 11.06 -5.44 9.43
CA CYS A 48 10.86 -4.04 9.71
C CYS A 48 9.46 -3.84 10.28
N ASN A 49 9.32 -3.17 11.42
CA ASN A 49 8.07 -2.54 11.82
C ASN A 49 7.92 -1.23 11.06
N LEU A 50 6.75 -0.98 10.50
CA LEU A 50 6.45 0.19 9.68
C LEU A 50 5.41 1.06 10.38
N GLN A 51 5.65 2.36 10.37
CA GLN A 51 4.71 3.38 10.83
C GLN A 51 4.78 4.59 9.93
N GLY A 52 3.68 5.34 9.78
CA GLY A 52 3.71 6.50 8.91
C GLY A 52 2.34 7.00 8.49
N THR A 53 2.28 7.63 7.32
CA THR A 53 1.06 8.17 6.73
C THR A 53 0.98 7.90 5.23
N ALA A 54 -0.25 7.80 4.73
CA ALA A 54 -0.61 7.78 3.33
C ALA A 54 -1.88 8.63 3.18
N THR A 55 -1.73 9.87 2.73
CA THR A 55 -2.84 10.85 2.67
C THR A 55 -3.03 11.38 1.26
N LEU A 56 -4.26 11.70 0.85
CA LEU A 56 -4.51 12.33 -0.44
C LEU A 56 -3.57 13.52 -0.68
N ALA A 57 -2.84 13.50 -1.80
CA ALA A 57 -1.91 14.55 -2.17
C ALA A 57 -2.64 15.87 -2.52
N SER A 58 -3.92 15.79 -2.83
CA SER A 58 -4.80 16.94 -3.03
C SER A 58 -6.11 16.68 -2.27
N PRO A 59 -6.19 17.05 -0.98
CA PRO A 59 -7.38 16.84 -0.17
C PRO A 59 -8.64 17.43 -0.81
N GLY A 60 -9.76 16.74 -0.68
CA GLY A 60 -11.04 17.15 -1.28
C GLY A 60 -11.12 16.99 -2.80
N SER A 61 -10.11 16.39 -3.44
CA SER A 61 -10.15 16.06 -4.87
C SER A 61 -10.41 14.57 -5.09
N ALA A 62 -10.94 14.22 -6.26
CA ALA A 62 -11.14 12.85 -6.72
C ALA A 62 -9.86 12.17 -7.28
N LYS A 63 -8.67 12.74 -7.01
CA LYS A 63 -7.40 12.25 -7.57
C LYS A 63 -6.90 11.04 -6.79
N ASN A 64 -6.43 10.01 -7.49
CA ASN A 64 -5.90 8.78 -6.89
C ASN A 64 -4.42 8.82 -6.51
N LEU A 65 -3.92 10.00 -6.16
CA LEU A 65 -2.54 10.19 -5.74
C LEU A 65 -2.49 10.52 -4.25
N TYR A 66 -1.65 9.80 -3.52
CA TYR A 66 -1.47 9.94 -2.09
C TYR A 66 -0.01 10.26 -1.80
N ALA A 67 0.24 11.26 -0.96
CA ALA A 67 1.56 11.50 -0.37
C ALA A 67 1.80 10.48 0.74
N VAL A 68 3.00 9.93 0.78
CA VAL A 68 3.36 8.85 1.70
C VAL A 68 4.62 9.22 2.48
N THR A 69 4.59 8.94 3.78
CA THR A 69 5.76 8.99 4.66
C THR A 69 5.80 7.70 5.47
N ILE A 70 6.84 6.87 5.32
CA ILE A 70 7.00 5.62 6.08
C ILE A 70 8.33 5.63 6.83
N ILE A 71 8.27 5.39 8.14
CA ILE A 71 9.43 5.17 8.99
C ILE A 71 9.50 3.68 9.28
N ALA A 72 10.65 3.08 8.97
CA ALA A 72 10.95 1.71 9.30
C ALA A 72 11.76 1.62 10.60
N GLN A 73 11.50 0.61 11.40
CA GLN A 73 12.27 0.26 12.58
C GLN A 73 12.58 -1.23 12.55
N ALA A 74 13.73 -1.63 13.10
CA ALA A 74 14.02 -3.04 13.28
C ALA A 74 12.98 -3.66 14.24
N SER A 75 12.43 -4.81 13.85
CA SER A 75 11.57 -5.58 14.75
C SER A 75 12.36 -6.02 15.99
N THR A 76 11.70 -6.01 17.13
CA THR A 76 12.24 -6.52 18.40
C THR A 76 11.86 -7.98 18.64
N GLN A 77 11.18 -8.62 17.67
CA GLN A 77 10.78 -10.02 17.81
C GLN A 77 12.01 -10.94 17.81
N PRO A 78 12.04 -11.99 18.66
CA PRO A 78 13.11 -12.99 18.67
C PRO A 78 13.30 -13.64 17.30
N GLY A 79 14.56 -13.90 16.94
CA GLY A 79 14.92 -14.55 15.67
C GLY A 79 15.01 -13.60 14.46
N THR A 80 14.77 -12.31 14.65
CA THR A 80 14.97 -11.30 13.59
C THR A 80 16.40 -10.80 13.55
N THR A 81 16.92 -10.51 12.35
CA THR A 81 18.33 -10.08 12.13
C THR A 81 18.46 -8.60 11.78
N GLY A 82 17.40 -7.81 12.02
CA GLY A 82 17.33 -6.38 11.71
C GLY A 82 16.25 -6.05 10.68
N CYS A 83 16.40 -4.92 9.99
CA CYS A 83 15.46 -4.43 8.97
C CYS A 83 16.18 -4.24 7.62
N ALA A 84 15.51 -4.60 6.53
CA ALA A 84 16.05 -4.46 5.18
C ALA A 84 15.86 -3.05 4.58
N LEU A 85 15.08 -2.18 5.24
CA LEU A 85 14.92 -0.76 4.90
C LEU A 85 15.79 0.11 5.82
N SER A 86 16.06 1.34 5.41
CA SER A 86 16.77 2.33 6.24
C SER A 86 15.94 2.65 7.49
N THR A 87 16.48 2.37 8.67
CA THR A 87 15.74 2.55 9.94
C THR A 87 15.85 3.98 10.46
N GLY A 88 14.80 4.45 11.14
CA GLY A 88 14.77 5.76 11.81
C GLY A 88 14.73 6.98 10.88
N ILE A 89 14.82 6.79 9.56
CA ILE A 89 14.75 7.86 8.56
C ILE A 89 13.40 7.74 7.81
N PRO A 90 12.65 8.84 7.65
CA PRO A 90 11.42 8.83 6.86
C PRO A 90 11.69 8.52 5.37
N HIS A 91 10.93 7.59 4.82
CA HIS A 91 10.82 7.36 3.38
C HIS A 91 9.63 8.15 2.88
N ASN A 92 9.88 9.18 2.07
CA ASN A 92 8.85 10.01 1.48
C ASN A 92 8.62 9.62 0.03
N GLY A 93 7.37 9.69 -0.42
CA GLY A 93 7.03 9.41 -1.80
C GLY A 93 5.53 9.46 -2.05
N PHE A 94 5.08 8.60 -2.97
CA PHE A 94 3.71 8.60 -3.43
C PHE A 94 3.14 7.19 -3.51
N ALA A 95 1.82 7.11 -3.35
CA ALA A 95 1.04 5.93 -3.68
C ALA A 95 -0.11 6.27 -4.62
N ALA A 96 -0.55 5.29 -5.38
CA ALA A 96 -1.73 5.39 -6.23
C ALA A 96 -2.56 4.11 -6.18
N LEU A 97 -3.89 4.30 -6.22
CA LEU A 97 -4.84 3.21 -6.31
C LEU A 97 -5.08 2.85 -7.77
N ARG A 98 -4.91 1.57 -8.12
CA ARG A 98 -5.16 1.01 -9.46
C ARG A 98 -6.06 -0.21 -9.37
N LEU A 99 -6.88 -0.44 -10.40
CA LEU A 99 -7.55 -1.73 -10.61
C LEU A 99 -6.67 -2.64 -11.46
N MET A 100 -6.35 -3.82 -10.94
CA MET A 100 -5.58 -4.83 -11.66
C MET A 100 -6.37 -6.13 -11.80
N PRO A 101 -6.23 -6.87 -12.90
CA PRO A 101 -6.82 -8.20 -13.03
C PRO A 101 -6.38 -9.09 -11.86
N ALA A 102 -7.36 -9.70 -11.20
CA ALA A 102 -7.15 -10.52 -10.00
C ALA A 102 -6.22 -11.72 -10.26
N ASN A 103 -6.19 -12.19 -11.50
CA ASN A 103 -5.34 -13.29 -11.96
C ASN A 103 -3.98 -12.81 -12.53
N GLY A 104 -3.68 -11.51 -12.47
CA GLY A 104 -2.44 -10.92 -13.00
C GLY A 104 -2.34 -10.88 -14.53
N SER A 105 -3.40 -11.25 -15.27
CA SER A 105 -3.40 -11.26 -16.72
C SER A 105 -3.28 -9.85 -17.30
N LEU A 106 -2.52 -9.70 -18.39
CA LEU A 106 -2.51 -8.47 -19.20
C LEU A 106 -3.63 -8.46 -20.25
N VAL A 107 -4.15 -9.63 -20.61
CA VAL A 107 -5.29 -9.78 -21.52
C VAL A 107 -6.57 -9.80 -20.69
N VAL A 108 -7.42 -8.80 -20.91
CA VAL A 108 -8.68 -8.62 -20.20
C VAL A 108 -9.86 -8.95 -21.10
N ASN A 109 -10.89 -9.58 -20.53
CA ASN A 109 -12.15 -9.87 -21.21
C ASN A 109 -13.32 -9.59 -20.27
N SER A 110 -14.55 -9.85 -20.72
CA SER A 110 -15.77 -9.62 -19.95
C SER A 110 -15.85 -10.43 -18.64
N SER A 111 -15.06 -11.48 -18.49
CA SER A 111 -14.98 -12.31 -17.28
C SER A 111 -13.84 -11.92 -16.34
N THR A 112 -13.02 -10.92 -16.70
CA THR A 112 -11.90 -10.47 -15.86
C THR A 112 -12.41 -9.83 -14.58
N ARG A 113 -12.08 -10.45 -13.44
CA ARG A 113 -12.27 -9.88 -12.12
C ARG A 113 -11.11 -8.93 -11.81
N TYR A 114 -11.41 -7.79 -11.20
CA TYR A 114 -10.41 -6.81 -10.79
C TYR A 114 -10.28 -6.77 -9.27
N VAL A 115 -9.07 -6.48 -8.81
CA VAL A 115 -8.77 -6.18 -7.41
C VAL A 115 -8.22 -4.76 -7.32
N ARG A 116 -8.51 -4.10 -6.19
CA ARG A 116 -7.87 -2.85 -5.83
C ARG A 116 -6.43 -3.14 -5.44
N THR A 117 -5.52 -2.41 -6.05
CA THR A 117 -4.08 -2.53 -5.87
C THR A 117 -3.50 -1.17 -5.52
N LEU A 118 -2.81 -1.10 -4.38
CA LEU A 118 -2.07 0.08 -3.96
C LEU A 118 -0.63 -0.05 -4.44
N VAL A 119 -0.25 0.80 -5.39
CA VAL A 119 1.13 0.91 -5.85
C VAL A 119 1.78 2.04 -5.06
N MET A 120 2.93 1.78 -4.44
CA MET A 120 3.61 2.74 -3.58
C MET A 120 5.11 2.73 -3.86
N GLY A 121 5.72 3.90 -3.89
CA GLY A 121 7.16 4.08 -3.95
C GLY A 121 7.59 5.22 -3.04
N ALA A 122 8.62 4.98 -2.23
CA ALA A 122 9.14 6.00 -1.32
C ALA A 122 10.65 5.86 -1.13
N SER A 123 11.30 6.98 -0.80
CA SER A 123 12.75 7.03 -0.60
C SER A 123 13.13 7.97 0.54
N THR A 124 14.29 7.70 1.14
CA THR A 124 14.95 8.56 2.13
C THR A 124 15.67 9.75 1.51
N GLY A 125 15.83 9.79 0.18
CA GLY A 125 16.67 10.76 -0.53
C GLY A 125 18.17 10.48 -0.45
N THR A 126 18.63 9.56 0.41
CA THR A 126 20.05 9.21 0.62
C THR A 126 20.38 7.77 0.23
N GLY A 127 19.56 7.16 -0.64
CA GLY A 127 19.80 5.82 -1.20
C GLY A 127 18.91 4.70 -0.66
N GLY A 128 18.26 4.88 0.50
CA GLY A 128 17.21 3.95 0.96
C GLY A 128 15.91 4.19 0.20
N TYR A 129 15.40 3.17 -0.50
CA TYR A 129 14.13 3.24 -1.23
C TYR A 129 13.38 1.92 -1.19
N PHE A 130 12.07 1.96 -1.41
CA PHE A 130 11.26 0.78 -1.69
C PHE A 130 10.20 1.09 -2.73
N THR A 131 9.79 0.04 -3.45
CA THR A 131 8.58 0.03 -4.27
C THR A 131 7.77 -1.21 -3.92
N THR A 132 6.45 -1.07 -3.90
CA THR A 132 5.57 -2.20 -3.62
C THR A 132 4.26 -2.04 -4.39
N GLN A 133 3.68 -3.18 -4.69
CA GLN A 133 2.35 -3.30 -5.27
C GLN A 133 1.59 -4.26 -4.37
N MET A 134 0.61 -3.76 -3.63
CA MET A 134 -0.12 -4.53 -2.64
C MET A 134 -1.58 -4.65 -3.03
N SER A 135 -2.15 -5.84 -2.85
CA SER A 135 -3.59 -6.06 -3.10
C SER A 135 -4.37 -5.88 -1.80
N ARG A 136 -5.54 -5.25 -1.88
CA ARG A 136 -6.44 -5.11 -0.72
C ARG A 136 -6.86 -6.50 -0.28
N GLN A 137 -6.73 -6.79 1.01
CA GLN A 137 -7.20 -8.05 1.57
C GLN A 137 -8.72 -7.98 1.75
N SER A 138 -9.43 -9.04 1.40
CA SER A 138 -10.85 -9.17 1.73
C SER A 138 -11.00 -9.20 3.25
N VAL A 139 -11.97 -8.47 3.79
CA VAL A 139 -12.45 -8.71 5.16
C VAL A 139 -13.01 -10.12 5.14
N GLN A 140 -12.40 -11.01 5.92
CA GLN A 140 -12.84 -12.39 6.04
C GLN A 140 -14.01 -12.48 7.02
#